data_AF-A0A969RN51-F1
#
_entry.id   AF-A0A969RN51-F1
#
_cell.length_a   1.000
_cell.length_b   1.000
_cell.length_c   1.000
_cell.angle_alpha   90.00
_cell.angle_beta   90.00
_cell.angle_gamma   90.00
#
_symmetry.space_group_name_H-M   'P 1'
#
loop_
_entity.id
_entity.type
_entity.pdbx_description
1 polymer ?
#
loop_
_entity_poly.entity_id
_entity_poly.type
_entity_poly.pdbx_seq_one_letter_code
_entity_poly.pdbx_strand_id
1 'polypeptide(L)'
;AQSVSEPLVLPVVVLPEACYLIASRLGHQAMCRFISSMTPDTVQVECLTTEDLVRVHGILEQYADSQLDFTDAAIVAIAERLNITRVYTLDRRDFSIIRPMHCDYFELLP
;
A
#
# COMPACT_ATOMS: atom_id res chain seq x y z
N ALA A 1 -3.71 -13.45 -14.16
CA ALA A 1 -2.94 -12.63 -13.21
C ALA A 1 -1.47 -12.96 -13.41
N GLN A 2 -0.59 -11.96 -13.41
CA GLN A 2 0.85 -12.19 -13.52
C GLN A 2 1.29 -12.97 -12.27
N SER A 3 1.88 -14.16 -12.43
CA SER A 3 2.38 -14.94 -11.29
C SER A 3 3.76 -14.42 -10.93
N VAL A 4 3.86 -13.73 -9.80
CA VAL A 4 5.14 -13.34 -9.20
C VAL A 4 5.39 -14.30 -8.05
N SER A 5 6.57 -14.93 -7.97
CA SER A 5 6.91 -15.87 -6.87
C SER A 5 7.47 -15.16 -5.64
N GLU A 6 7.22 -13.86 -5.52
CA GLU A 6 7.67 -13.01 -4.41
C GLU A 6 6.57 -12.93 -3.35
N PRO A 7 6.93 -12.80 -2.06
CA PRO A 7 5.95 -12.63 -1.00
C PRO A 7 5.15 -11.33 -1.21
N LEU A 8 3.83 -11.41 -1.10
CA LEU A 8 2.95 -10.23 -1.15
C LEU A 8 2.97 -9.53 0.20
N VAL A 9 3.31 -8.25 0.19
CA VAL A 9 3.27 -7.38 1.38
C VAL A 9 2.03 -6.49 1.29
N LEU A 10 1.20 -6.51 2.33
CA LEU A 10 0.00 -5.68 2.45
C LEU A 10 0.15 -4.74 3.66
N PRO A 11 0.39 -3.44 3.43
CA PRO A 11 0.33 -2.45 4.50
C PRO A 11 -1.02 -2.50 5.22
N VAL A 12 -1.00 -2.63 6.55
CA VAL A 12 -2.20 -2.79 7.37
C VAL A 12 -3.17 -1.61 7.22
N VAL A 13 -2.64 -0.41 6.90
CA VAL A 13 -3.43 0.81 6.68
C VAL A 13 -4.38 0.74 5.49
N VAL A 14 -4.13 -0.17 4.54
CA VAL A 14 -5.01 -0.39 3.38
C VAL A 14 -6.24 -1.22 3.75
N LEU A 15 -6.16 -2.02 4.83
CA LEU A 15 -7.25 -2.93 5.22
C LEU A 15 -8.57 -2.22 5.54
N PRO A 16 -8.61 -1.12 6.32
CA PRO A 16 -9.85 -0.39 6.58
C PRO A 16 -10.55 0.07 5.30
N GLU A 17 -9.81 0.66 4.36
CA GLU A 17 -10.37 1.16 3.09
C GLU A 17 -10.84 0.02 2.20
N ALA A 18 -10.03 -1.04 2.04
CA ALA A 18 -10.40 -2.22 1.29
C ALA A 18 -11.67 -2.88 1.87
N CYS A 19 -11.73 -3.05 3.20
CA CYS A 19 -12.90 -3.60 3.87
C CYS A 19 -14.14 -2.72 3.68
N TYR A 20 -13.99 -1.40 3.82
CA TYR A 20 -15.08 -0.46 3.61
C TYR A 20 -15.63 -0.52 2.18
N LEU A 21 -14.75 -0.53 1.17
CA LEU A 21 -15.14 -0.61 -0.24
C LEU A 21 -15.79 -1.95 -0.58
N ILE A 22 -15.25 -3.07 -0.09
CA ILE A 22 -15.82 -4.39 -0.32
C ILE A 22 -17.18 -4.52 0.38
N ALA A 23 -17.30 -4.09 1.63
CA ALA A 23 -18.56 -4.17 2.36
C ALA A 23 -19.64 -3.28 1.72
N SER A 24 -19.30 -2.05 1.31
CA SER A 24 -20.23 -1.11 0.71
C SER A 24 -20.68 -1.51 -0.70
N ARG A 25 -19.81 -2.15 -1.50
CA ARG A 25 -20.11 -2.51 -2.91
C ARG A 25 -20.55 -3.95 -3.11
N LEU A 26 -20.03 -4.89 -2.31
CA LEU A 26 -20.21 -6.34 -2.47
C LEU A 26 -20.87 -7.01 -1.25
N GLY A 27 -21.09 -6.25 -0.17
CA GLY A 27 -21.77 -6.71 1.04
C GLY A 27 -20.84 -7.33 2.09
N HIS A 28 -21.35 -7.41 3.33
CA HIS A 28 -20.59 -7.88 4.50
C HIS A 28 -20.00 -9.29 4.33
N GLN A 29 -20.74 -10.20 3.71
CA GLN A 29 -20.26 -11.58 3.46
C GLN A 29 -19.06 -11.62 2.51
N ALA A 30 -18.97 -10.69 1.54
CA ALA A 30 -17.80 -10.59 0.66
C ALA A 30 -16.57 -10.09 1.43
N MET A 31 -16.75 -9.11 2.33
CA MET A 31 -15.68 -8.63 3.21
C MET A 31 -15.15 -9.73 4.14
N CYS A 32 -16.05 -10.52 4.75
CA CYS A 32 -15.64 -11.67 5.57
C CYS A 32 -14.82 -12.69 4.76
N ARG A 33 -15.25 -12.99 3.52
CA ARG A 33 -14.49 -13.88 2.63
C ARG A 33 -13.11 -13.31 2.30
N PHE A 34 -13.03 -12.01 1.98
CA PHE A 34 -11.77 -11.33 1.72
C PHE A 34 -10.79 -11.45 2.91
N ILE A 35 -11.23 -11.13 4.13
CA ILE A 35 -10.39 -11.28 5.32
C ILE A 35 -10.00 -12.75 5.55
N SER A 36 -10.94 -13.69 5.39
CA SER A 36 -10.65 -15.12 5.58
C SER A 36 -9.66 -15.69 4.55
N SER A 37 -9.48 -15.02 3.40
CA SER A 37 -8.51 -15.42 2.37
C SER A 37 -7.09 -15.00 2.69
N MET A 38 -6.90 -14.08 3.64
CA MET A 38 -5.60 -13.61 4.10
C MET A 38 -5.03 -14.59 5.13
N THR A 39 -4.28 -15.57 4.65
CA THR A 39 -3.50 -16.47 5.50
C THR A 39 -2.02 -16.07 5.50
N PRO A 40 -1.24 -16.48 6.52
CA PRO A 40 0.21 -16.20 6.55
C PRO A 40 0.98 -16.69 5.32
N ASP A 41 0.48 -17.73 4.65
CA ASP A 41 1.08 -18.28 3.43
C ASP A 41 0.74 -17.50 2.15
N THR A 42 -0.24 -16.58 2.22
CA THR A 42 -0.74 -15.82 1.07
C THR A 42 -0.27 -14.37 1.06
N VAL A 43 -0.21 -13.73 2.23
CA VAL A 43 0.12 -12.32 2.36
C VAL A 43 0.78 -12.03 3.70
N GLN A 44 1.85 -11.25 3.67
CA GLN A 44 2.45 -10.65 4.85
C GLN A 44 1.74 -9.31 5.11
N VAL A 45 0.98 -9.24 6.21
CA VAL A 45 0.41 -7.96 6.67
C VAL A 45 1.49 -7.19 7.41
N GLU A 46 1.84 -6.02 6.89
CA GLU A 46 2.92 -5.18 7.42
C GLU A 46 2.35 -4.00 8.22
N CYS A 47 2.80 -3.85 9.46
CA CYS A 47 2.40 -2.75 10.33
C CYS A 47 3.26 -1.51 10.07
N LEU A 48 2.66 -0.32 10.24
CA LEU A 48 3.43 0.91 10.39
C LEU A 48 4.17 0.91 11.73
N THR A 49 5.42 1.37 11.71
CA THR A 49 6.15 1.75 12.92
C THR A 49 6.02 3.24 13.20
N THR A 50 6.48 3.69 14.37
CA THR A 50 6.53 5.13 14.69
C THR A 50 7.51 5.88 13.78
N GLU A 51 8.60 5.23 13.38
CA GLU A 51 9.56 5.77 12.42
C GLU A 51 8.93 5.93 11.03
N ASP A 52 8.09 4.98 10.61
CA ASP A 52 7.34 5.11 9.36
C ASP A 52 6.42 6.35 9.41
N LEU A 53 5.81 6.66 10.56
CA LEU A 53 4.97 7.87 10.70
C LEU A 53 5.75 9.18 10.53
N VAL A 54 7.01 9.23 11.00
CA VAL A 54 7.89 10.38 10.75
C VAL A 54 8.17 10.50 9.25
N ARG A 55 8.40 9.36 8.57
CA ARG A 55 8.62 9.39 7.13
C ARG A 55 7.37 9.78 6.35
N VAL A 56 6.20 9.25 6.73
CA VAL A 56 4.89 9.62 6.18
C VAL A 56 4.68 11.13 6.24
N HIS A 57 4.94 11.75 7.39
CA HIS A 57 4.84 13.21 7.52
C HIS A 57 5.71 13.93 6.48
N GLY A 58 6.97 13.55 6.35
CA GLY A 58 7.87 14.16 5.36
C GLY A 58 7.42 13.95 3.92
N ILE A 59 6.81 12.81 3.58
CA ILE A 59 6.25 12.56 2.25
C ILE A 59 5.04 13.46 2.00
N LEU A 60 4.13 13.57 2.97
CA LEU A 60 2.95 14.42 2.86
C LEU A 60 3.33 15.90 2.68
N GLU A 61 4.35 16.38 3.39
CA GLU A 61 4.88 17.73 3.18
C GLU A 61 5.52 17.90 1.79
N GLN A 62 6.29 16.91 1.33
CA GLN A 62 6.97 16.94 0.05
C GLN A 62 5.99 16.99 -1.15
N TYR A 63 4.86 16.29 -1.04
CA TYR A 63 3.85 16.19 -2.11
C TYR A 63 2.54 16.92 -1.77
N ALA A 64 2.59 17.94 -0.91
CA ALA A 64 1.41 18.69 -0.46
C ALA A 64 0.56 19.26 -1.61
N ASP A 65 1.21 19.73 -2.68
CA ASP A 65 0.53 20.27 -3.88
C ASP A 65 -0.28 19.23 -4.65
N SER A 66 0.10 17.95 -4.54
CA SER A 66 -0.60 16.83 -5.19
C SER A 66 -1.73 16.27 -4.32
N GLN A 67 -1.88 16.75 -3.08
CA GLN A 67 -2.86 16.27 -2.09
C GLN A 67 -2.79 14.76 -1.86
N LEU A 68 -1.57 14.21 -1.82
CA LEU A 68 -1.34 12.80 -1.52
C LEU A 68 -1.98 12.43 -0.18
N ASP A 69 -2.68 11.31 -0.13
CA ASP A 69 -3.33 10.88 1.10
C ASP A 69 -2.36 10.14 2.05
N PHE A 70 -2.84 9.91 3.27
CA PHE A 70 -2.06 9.23 4.30
C PHE A 70 -1.73 7.77 3.92
N THR A 71 -2.66 7.06 3.27
CA THR A 71 -2.52 5.65 2.94
C THR A 71 -1.42 5.47 1.89
N ASP A 72 -1.39 6.32 0.87
CA ASP A 72 -0.34 6.32 -0.15
C ASP A 72 1.02 6.66 0.45
N ALA A 73 1.11 7.72 1.26
CA ALA A 73 2.35 8.06 1.94
C ALA A 73 2.85 6.93 2.86
N ALA A 74 1.95 6.20 3.52
CA ALA A 74 2.27 5.04 4.35
C ALA A 74 2.76 3.84 3.53
N ILE A 75 2.16 3.58 2.36
CA ILE A 75 2.65 2.56 1.42
C ILE A 75 4.10 2.89 1.01
N VAL A 76 4.39 4.15 0.67
CA VAL A 76 5.73 4.59 0.27
C VAL A 76 6.74 4.43 1.41
N ALA A 77 6.41 4.86 2.63
CA ALA A 77 7.29 4.73 3.79
C ALA A 77 7.64 3.26 4.09
N ILE A 78 6.65 2.36 4.04
CA ILE A 78 6.87 0.92 4.22
C ILE A 78 7.72 0.35 3.07
N ALA A 79 7.46 0.76 1.83
CA ALA A 79 8.23 0.31 0.68
C ALA A 79 9.70 0.75 0.78
N GLU A 80 9.97 1.96 1.26
CA GLU A 80 11.33 2.43 1.53
C GLU A 80 12.01 1.61 2.64
N ARG A 81 11.33 1.37 3.77
CA ARG A 81 11.87 0.58 4.88
C ARG A 81 12.19 -0.86 4.49
N LEU A 82 11.35 -1.46 3.65
CA LEU A 82 11.51 -2.85 3.18
C LEU A 82 12.29 -2.98 1.88
N ASN A 83 12.78 -1.86 1.32
CA ASN A 83 13.48 -1.81 0.04
C ASN A 83 12.70 -2.45 -1.12
N ILE A 84 11.38 -2.25 -1.13
CA ILE A 84 10.44 -2.76 -2.16
C ILE A 84 10.33 -1.73 -3.28
N THR A 85 10.58 -2.15 -4.51
CA THR A 85 10.52 -1.28 -5.69
C THR A 85 9.26 -1.47 -6.53
N ARG A 86 8.43 -2.48 -6.21
CA ARG A 86 7.26 -2.88 -7.01
C ARG A 86 5.99 -2.65 -6.21
N VAL A 87 5.03 -1.91 -6.77
CA VAL A 87 3.77 -1.57 -6.09
C VAL A 87 2.59 -2.01 -6.93
N TYR A 88 1.69 -2.80 -6.33
CA TYR A 88 0.43 -3.16 -6.94
C TYR A 88 -0.62 -2.07 -6.69
N THR A 89 -0.89 -1.22 -7.67
CA THR A 89 -1.84 -0.11 -7.56
C THR A 89 -2.58 0.17 -8.87
N LEU A 90 -3.86 0.54 -8.75
CA LEU A 90 -4.62 1.14 -9.86
C LEU A 90 -4.44 2.66 -9.91
N ASP A 91 -3.99 3.28 -8.81
CA ASP A 91 -3.63 4.70 -8.78
C ASP A 91 -2.21 4.90 -9.30
N ARG A 92 -2.10 4.93 -10.63
CA ARG A 92 -0.83 5.23 -11.28
C ARG A 92 -0.49 6.71 -11.24
N ARG A 93 -1.47 7.59 -11.06
CA ARG A 93 -1.22 9.02 -11.10
C ARG A 93 -0.36 9.41 -9.92
N ASP A 94 -0.79 9.04 -8.72
CA ASP A 94 -0.16 9.50 -7.49
C ASP A 94 1.18 8.79 -7.28
N PHE A 95 1.27 7.50 -7.56
CA PHE A 95 2.53 6.76 -7.44
C PHE A 95 3.56 7.08 -8.53
N SER A 96 3.16 7.60 -9.71
CA SER A 96 4.12 7.89 -10.80
C SER A 96 5.00 9.11 -10.55
N ILE A 97 4.56 10.03 -9.69
CA ILE A 97 5.31 11.25 -9.37
C ILE A 97 6.25 11.05 -8.18
N ILE A 98 6.04 10.00 -7.39
CA ILE A 98 6.78 9.75 -6.16
C ILE A 98 8.15 9.16 -6.48
N ARG A 99 9.18 9.82 -5.96
CA ARG A 99 10.56 9.32 -5.93
C ARG A 99 10.89 8.81 -4.52
N PRO A 100 10.89 7.48 -4.30
CA PRO A 100 11.27 6.92 -3.01
C PRO A 100 12.77 7.04 -2.76
N MET A 101 13.20 6.91 -1.50
CA MET A 101 14.61 7.10 -1.12
C MET A 101 15.57 6.06 -1.73
N HIS A 102 15.09 4.87 -2.08
CA HIS A 102 15.92 3.72 -2.48
C HIS A 102 15.91 3.41 -3.98
N CYS A 103 15.07 4.09 -4.78
CA CYS A 103 15.07 3.93 -6.23
C CYS A 103 14.52 5.19 -6.94
N ASP A 104 14.78 5.34 -8.23
CA ASP A 104 14.35 6.54 -8.97
C ASP A 104 12.82 6.67 -9.02
N TYR A 105 12.13 5.56 -9.26
CA TYR A 105 10.67 5.42 -9.33
C TYR A 105 10.24 3.99 -8.98
N PHE A 106 9.00 3.82 -8.55
CA PHE A 106 8.41 2.49 -8.40
C PHE A 106 8.09 1.84 -9.74
N GLU A 107 8.25 0.53 -9.83
CA GLU A 107 7.63 -0.32 -10.85
C GLU A 107 6.15 -0.55 -10.45
N LEU A 108 5.22 0.06 -11.20
CA LEU A 108 3.79 -0.03 -10.91
C LEU A 108 3.15 -1.21 -11.64
N LEU A 109 2.40 -2.01 -10.88
CA LEU A 109 1.75 -3.23 -11.34
C LEU A 109 0.27 -3.27 -10.90
N PRO A 110 -0.56 -4.13 -11.53
CA PRO A 110 -0.46 -4.39 -12.96
C PRO A 110 -0.48 -3.09 -13.78
#